data_AF-A0A6N3X3Q9-F1
#
_entry.id   AF-A0A6N3X3Q9-F1
#
_cell.length_a   1.000
_cell.length_b   1.000
_cell.length_c   1.000
_cell.angle_alpha   90.00
_cell.angle_beta   90.00
_cell.angle_gamma   90.00
#
_symmetry.space_group_name_H-M   'P 1'
#
loop_
_entity.id
_entity.type
_entity.pdbx_description
1 polymer ?
#
loop_
_entity_poly.entity_id
_entity_poly.type
_entity_poly.pdbx_seq_one_letter_code
_entity_poly.pdbx_strand_id
1 'polypeptide(L)' 'MLLRYCYCCYLKSGPKTLFAMAFGCVRVVWNDALALNRQMYREEDKSFDAGALMKRCITEAKRTK' A
#
# COMPACT_ATOMS: atom_id res chain seq x y z
N MET A 1 -22.53 -3.84 5.53
CA MET A 1 -22.13 -5.18 5.06
C MET A 1 -20.61 -5.20 4.94
N LEU A 2 -19.89 -5.80 5.89
CA LEU A 2 -18.44 -5.93 5.83
C LEU A 2 -18.11 -7.16 4.96
N LEU A 3 -18.00 -6.97 3.64
CA LEU A 3 -17.37 -7.96 2.77
C LEU A 3 -15.86 -7.95 3.06
N ARG A 4 -15.44 -8.70 4.09
CA ARG A 4 -14.04 -9.14 4.14
C ARG A 4 -13.88 -10.15 3.02
N TYR A 5 -13.49 -9.67 1.84
CA TYR A 5 -13.10 -10.55 0.77
C TYR A 5 -11.90 -11.38 1.24
N CYS A 6 -12.17 -12.60 1.68
CA CYS A 6 -11.16 -13.62 1.93
C CYS A 6 -10.67 -14.12 0.57
N TYR A 7 -9.83 -13.33 -0.11
CA TYR A 7 -9.15 -13.77 -1.32
C TYR A 7 -8.11 -14.83 -0.93
N CYS A 8 -8.51 -16.10 -0.96
CA CYS A 8 -7.59 -17.21 -0.85
C CYS A 8 -7.01 -17.48 -2.25
N CYS A 9 -5.86 -16.88 -2.55
CA CYS A 9 -5.13 -17.17 -3.80
C CYS A 9 -4.47 -18.55 -3.68
N TYR A 10 -5.14 -19.59 -4.19
CA TYR A 10 -4.52 -20.91 -4.36
C TYR A 10 -3.53 -20.87 -5.52
N LEU A 11 -2.26 -20.64 -5.18
CA LEU A 11 -1.16 -20.62 -6.13
C LEU A 11 -0.89 -22.05 -6.63
N LYS A 12 -1.32 -22.34 -7.87
CA LYS A 12 -0.91 -23.57 -8.57
C LYS A 12 0.55 -23.43 -8.99
N SER A 13 1.45 -24.15 -8.31
CA SER A 13 2.86 -24.41 -8.66
C SER A 13 3.59 -23.32 -9.48
N GLY A 14 3.46 -22.04 -9.09
CA GLY A 14 4.21 -20.91 -9.65
C GLY A 14 5.36 -20.49 -8.73
N PRO A 15 6.26 -19.61 -9.17
CA PRO A 15 7.40 -19.14 -8.37
C PRO A 15 6.91 -18.28 -7.21
N LYS A 16 6.76 -18.92 -6.03
CA LYS A 16 6.36 -18.30 -4.75
C LYS A 16 7.16 -17.04 -4.43
N THR A 17 8.42 -16.98 -4.86
CA THR A 17 9.36 -15.87 -4.63
C THR A 17 8.93 -14.57 -5.32
N LEU A 18 8.50 -14.63 -6.59
CA LEU A 18 8.05 -13.45 -7.33
C LEU A 18 6.79 -12.84 -6.69
N PHE A 19 5.88 -13.70 -6.23
CA PHE A 19 4.70 -13.26 -5.49
C PHE A 19 5.05 -12.68 -4.12
N ALA A 20 5.97 -13.28 -3.37
CA ALA A 20 6.44 -12.73 -2.11
C ALA A 20 7.09 -11.36 -2.28
N MET A 21 7.86 -11.15 -3.35
CA MET A 21 8.44 -9.86 -3.70
C MET A 21 7.37 -8.82 -4.02
N ALA A 22 6.38 -9.16 -4.86
CA ALA A 22 5.29 -8.27 -5.21
C ALA A 22 4.44 -7.90 -3.97
N PHE A 23 4.00 -8.88 -3.19
CA PHE A 23 3.21 -8.63 -1.97
C PHE A 23 4.02 -7.93 -0.88
N GLY A 24 5.32 -8.18 -0.78
CA GLY A 24 6.22 -7.45 0.10
C GLY A 24 6.27 -5.97 -0.26
N CYS A 25 6.47 -5.65 -1.55
CA CYS A 25 6.47 -4.27 -2.05
C CYS A 25 5.12 -3.57 -1.79
N VAL A 26 4.00 -4.23 -2.09
CA VAL A 26 2.65 -3.68 -1.87
C VAL A 26 2.41 -3.41 -0.38
N ARG A 27 2.82 -4.32 0.51
CA ARG A 27 2.68 -4.17 1.96
C ARG A 27 3.44 -2.95 2.49
N VAL A 28 4.67 -2.73 2.00
CA VAL A 28 5.51 -1.59 2.42
C VAL A 28 4.87 -0.27 1.99
N VAL A 29 4.54 -0.13 0.70
CA VAL A 29 3.90 1.08 0.16
C VAL A 29 2.59 1.40 0.88
N TRP A 30 1.79 0.38 1.20
CA TRP A 30 0.55 0.56 1.97
C TRP A 30 0.81 1.09 3.38
N ASN A 31 1.79 0.51 4.08
CA ASN A 31 2.13 0.93 5.43
C ASN A 31 2.67 2.37 5.46
N ASP A 32 3.48 2.75 4.49
CA ASP A 32 4.02 4.12 4.37
C ASP A 32 2.89 5.13 4.13
N ALA A 33 1.98 4.83 3.20
CA ALA A 33 0.81 5.66 2.94
C ALA A 33 -0.09 5.80 4.18
N LEU A 34 -0.30 4.71 4.91
CA LEU A 34 -1.10 4.71 6.14
C LEU A 34 -0.43 5.51 7.27
N ALA A 35 0.89 5.39 7.42
CA ALA A 35 1.65 6.14 8.42
C ALA A 35 1.57 7.65 8.17
N LEU A 36 1.77 8.07 6.92
CA LEU A 36 1.65 9.48 6.51
C LEU A 36 0.23 10.02 6.74
N ASN A 37 -0.79 9.25 6.34
CA ASN A 37 -2.17 9.67 6.55
C ASN A 37 -2.48 9.86 8.05
N ARG A 38 -2.01 8.96 8.92
CA ARG A 38 -2.21 9.07 10.38
C ARG A 38 -1.47 10.25 11.01
N GLN A 39 -0.26 10.56 10.55
CA GLN A 39 0.51 11.71 11.03
C GLN A 39 -0.24 13.00 10.70
N MET A 40 -0.64 13.18 9.46
CA MET A 40 -1.35 14.38 9.01
C MET A 40 -2.73 14.49 9.66
N TYR A 41 -3.45 13.37 9.83
CA TYR A 41 -4.72 13.36 10.55
C TYR A 41 -4.56 13.83 12.01
N ARG A 42 -3.44 13.47 12.66
CA ARG A 42 -3.15 13.96 14.02
C ARG A 42 -2.82 15.46 14.05
N GLU A 43 -2.21 15.98 13.00
CA GLU A 43 -1.75 17.38 12.91
C GLU A 43 -2.87 18.35 12.48
N GLU A 44 -3.69 17.96 11.50
CA GLU A 44 -4.66 18.85 10.85
C GLU A 44 -6.13 18.39 11.01
N ASP A 45 -6.38 17.25 11.67
CA ASP A 45 -7.68 16.58 11.79
C ASP A 45 -8.40 16.37 10.44
N LYS A 46 -7.60 16.28 9.37
CA LYS A 46 -8.08 16.14 7.98
C LYS A 46 -7.53 14.88 7.35
N SER A 47 -8.41 14.18 6.64
CA SER A 47 -8.02 13.04 5.81
C SER A 47 -7.45 13.53 4.47
N PHE A 48 -6.37 12.88 4.02
CA PHE A 48 -5.72 13.21 2.76
C PHE A 48 -6.50 12.73 1.54
N ASP A 49 -6.37 13.44 0.41
CA ASP A 49 -6.80 12.91 -0.89
C ASP A 49 -5.95 11.69 -1.29
N ALA A 50 -6.62 10.63 -1.72
CA ALA A 50 -5.98 9.37 -2.09
C ALA A 50 -5.00 9.56 -3.28
N GLY A 51 -5.32 10.45 -4.21
CA GLY A 51 -4.46 10.76 -5.36
C GLY A 51 -3.14 11.39 -4.94
N ALA A 52 -3.17 12.30 -3.97
CA ALA A 52 -1.98 12.95 -3.45
C ALA A 52 -1.08 11.98 -2.65
N LEU A 53 -1.67 11.06 -1.87
CA LEU A 53 -0.94 9.96 -1.22
C LEU A 53 -0.25 9.04 -2.23
N MET A 54 -0.95 8.67 -3.30
CA MET A 54 -0.41 7.81 -4.36
C MET A 54 0.77 8.48 -5.06
N LYS A 55 0.68 9.79 -5.32
CA LYS A 55 1.75 10.56 -5.96
C LYS A 55 3.03 10.57 -5.12
N ARG A 56 2.92 10.77 -3.79
CA ARG A 56 4.07 10.71 -2.87
C ARG A 56 4.63 9.30 -2.71
N CYS A 57 3.80 8.33 -2.36
CA CYS A 57 4.27 6.99 -1.97
C CYS A 57 4.69 6.12 -3.16
N ILE A 58 4.21 6.41 -4.38
CA ILE A 58 4.50 5.62 -5.57
C ILE A 58 5.27 6.44 -6.61
N THR A 59 4.72 7.57 -7.05
CA THR A 59 5.27 8.30 -8.19
C THR A 59 6.59 8.99 -7.85
N GLU A 60 6.69 9.61 -6.68
CA GLU A 60 7.93 10.24 -6.21
C GLU A 60 8.95 9.19 -5.77
N ALA A 61 8.52 8.15 -5.05
CA ALA A 61 9.40 7.03 -4.67
C ALA A 61 10.07 6.36 -5.88
N LYS A 62 9.39 6.26 -7.03
CA LYS A 62 9.98 5.74 -8.29
C LYS A 62 11.07 6.64 -8.88
N ARG A 63 11.12 7.92 -8.52
CA ARG A 63 12.12 8.88 -9.02
C ARG A 63 13.42 8.82 -8.25
N THR A 64 13.37 8.39 -7.00
CA THR A 64 14.55 8.20 -6.14
C THR A 64 15.13 6.82 -6.45
N LYS A 65 16.24 6.78 -7.19
CA LYS A 65 17.01 5.56 -7.48
C LYS A 65 17.99 5.25 -6.37
#